data_AF-A0A7T8ACV9-F1
#
_entry.id   AF-A0A7T8ACV9-F1
#
_cell.length_a   1.000
_cell.length_b   1.000
_cell.length_c   1.000
_cell.angle_alpha   90.00
_cell.angle_beta   90.00
_cell.angle_gamma   90.00
#
_symmetry.space_group_name_H-M   'P 1'
#
loop_
_entity.id
_entity.type
_entity.pdbx_description
1 polymer ?
#
loop_
_entity_poly.entity_id
_entity_poly.type
_entity_poly.pdbx_seq_one_letter_code
_entity_poly.pdbx_strand_id
1 'polypeptide(L)'
;MSAITDALEHEVACARTTRAQYRATRDRRCKSEENRHFDRIMALLGPRIRHLTRAYGLNAWADDAEQACAIAVHRAIDDYDPAIARFTTFVTWPLRGELKALRNRVRPELRETKAPIRYSVVPLDHGEGDYIELVDVSAMTRVEQGAARRLAQGALDRLLSEYERGIMDRLCRDLAAADGSRGAGPGPVRAAAIDDMKGVLRKEREIVARYVFADGKDDKFAENDDEFTAEQQRQISRRVLRHLSAKAPAI
;
A
#
# COMPACT_ATOMS: atom_id res chain seq x y z
N MET A 1 19.90 4.94 38.88
CA MET A 1 19.54 5.45 37.54
C MET A 1 20.83 5.63 36.75
N SER A 2 20.86 5.30 35.46
CA SER A 2 22.12 5.33 34.70
C SER A 2 22.38 6.77 34.24
N ALA A 3 23.50 7.36 34.68
CA ALA A 3 23.90 8.72 34.32
C ALA A 3 23.91 8.96 32.79
N ILE A 4 24.20 7.92 32.01
CA ILE A 4 24.17 7.95 30.54
C ILE A 4 22.75 8.14 30.01
N THR A 5 21.77 7.48 30.63
CA THR A 5 20.36 7.61 30.24
C THR A 5 19.85 9.01 30.53
N ASP A 6 20.14 9.54 31.71
CA ASP A 6 19.67 10.88 32.10
C ASP A 6 20.34 11.97 31.24
N ALA A 7 21.64 11.82 30.92
CA ALA A 7 22.34 12.69 29.99
C ALA A 7 21.74 12.64 28.58
N LEU A 8 21.35 11.46 28.11
CA LEU A 8 20.72 11.31 26.80
C LEU A 8 19.35 12.00 26.74
N GLU A 9 18.52 11.84 27.78
CA GLU A 9 17.21 12.51 27.86
C GLU A 9 17.38 14.04 27.86
N HIS A 10 18.37 14.55 28.59
CA HIS A 10 18.68 15.97 28.61
C HIS A 10 19.07 16.51 27.24
N GLU A 11 20.02 15.85 26.55
CA GLU A 11 20.48 16.30 25.23
C GLU A 11 19.37 16.21 24.17
N VAL A 12 18.49 15.20 24.24
CA VAL A 12 17.32 15.08 23.36
C VAL A 12 16.32 16.21 23.62
N ALA A 13 16.04 16.54 24.88
CA ALA A 13 15.17 17.67 25.21
C ALA A 13 15.74 19.00 24.67
N CYS A 14 17.03 19.25 24.88
CA CYS A 14 17.71 20.44 24.35
C CYS A 14 17.67 20.50 22.81
N ALA A 15 17.98 19.38 22.12
CA ALA A 15 17.91 19.31 20.67
C ALA A 15 16.52 19.67 20.13
N ARG A 16 15.45 19.19 20.78
CA ARG A 16 14.06 19.50 20.39
C ARG A 16 13.72 20.97 20.58
N THR A 17 14.09 21.56 21.72
CA THR A 17 13.86 22.98 22.00
C THR A 17 14.60 23.87 21.00
N THR A 18 15.89 23.62 20.78
CA THR A 18 16.72 24.39 19.84
C THR A 18 16.22 24.25 18.40
N ARG A 19 15.77 23.05 18.00
CA ARG A 19 15.14 22.81 16.69
C ARG A 19 13.84 23.59 16.52
N ALA A 20 12.99 23.64 17.54
CA ALA A 20 11.76 24.42 17.52
C ALA A 20 12.05 25.93 17.37
N GLN A 21 13.05 26.44 18.10
CA GLN A 21 13.52 27.81 17.96
C GLN A 21 14.07 28.09 16.56
N TYR A 22 14.92 27.21 16.01
CA TYR A 22 15.42 27.35 14.64
C TYR A 22 14.28 27.38 13.61
N ARG A 23 13.25 26.54 13.75
CA ARG A 23 12.09 26.53 12.84
C ARG A 23 11.36 27.89 12.85
N ALA A 24 11.27 28.53 14.01
CA ALA A 24 10.63 29.83 14.19
C ALA A 24 11.48 31.01 13.70
N THR A 25 12.77 31.06 14.04
CA THR A 25 13.64 32.23 13.78
C THR A 25 14.47 32.10 12.51
N ARG A 26 14.73 30.87 12.05
CA ARG A 26 15.69 30.52 10.99
C ARG A 26 17.12 31.01 11.25
N ASP A 27 17.49 31.16 12.53
CA ASP A 27 18.83 31.57 12.94
C ASP A 27 19.87 30.44 12.76
N ARG A 28 20.98 30.76 12.07
CA ARG A 28 22.11 29.83 11.87
C ARG A 28 22.75 29.39 13.18
N ARG A 29 22.71 30.21 14.23
CA ARG A 29 23.26 29.84 15.56
C ARG A 29 22.47 28.70 16.18
N CYS A 30 21.15 28.80 16.20
CA CYS A 30 20.27 27.72 16.64
C CYS A 30 20.52 26.44 15.84
N LYS A 31 20.72 26.53 14.52
CA LYS A 31 21.04 25.35 13.71
C LYS A 31 22.38 24.70 14.10
N SER A 32 23.41 25.52 14.36
CA SER A 32 24.70 25.01 14.82
C SER A 32 24.61 24.37 16.21
N GLU A 33 23.80 24.91 17.11
CA GLU A 33 23.58 24.34 18.44
C GLU A 33 22.81 23.03 18.39
N GLU A 34 21.76 22.95 17.56
CA GLU A 34 21.02 21.72 17.29
C GLU A 34 21.97 20.60 16.83
N ASN A 35 22.87 20.90 15.89
CA ASN A 35 23.85 19.94 15.40
C ASN A 35 24.81 19.47 16.52
N ARG A 36 25.24 20.37 17.42
CA ARG A 36 26.08 19.98 18.58
C ARG A 36 25.35 19.04 19.53
N HIS A 37 24.07 19.29 19.81
CA HIS A 37 23.27 18.37 20.63
C HIS A 37 23.12 17.00 19.93
N PHE A 38 22.90 17.01 18.62
CA PHE A 38 22.85 15.78 17.83
C PHE A 38 24.16 14.98 17.89
N ASP A 39 25.31 15.63 17.75
CA ASP A 39 26.62 14.98 17.86
C ASP A 39 26.84 14.32 19.23
N ARG A 40 26.40 14.99 20.31
CA ARG A 40 26.46 14.43 21.68
C ARG A 40 25.55 13.22 21.83
N ILE A 41 24.33 13.28 21.30
CA ILE A 41 23.38 12.16 21.28
C ILE A 41 24.01 10.96 20.55
N MET A 42 24.63 11.19 19.39
CA MET A 42 25.31 10.15 18.63
C MET A 42 26.48 9.55 19.40
N ALA A 43 27.29 10.37 20.08
CA ALA A 43 28.38 9.91 20.93
C ALA A 43 27.88 9.01 22.08
N LEU A 44 26.78 9.39 22.75
CA LEU A 44 26.16 8.60 23.81
C LEU A 44 25.59 7.26 23.30
N LEU A 45 25.03 7.25 22.07
CA LEU A 45 24.49 6.04 21.44
C LEU A 45 25.55 5.16 20.77
N GLY A 46 26.76 5.67 20.53
CA GLY A 46 27.83 5.00 19.80
C GLY A 46 28.13 3.56 20.23
N PRO A 47 28.25 3.24 21.54
CA PRO A 47 28.43 1.85 21.99
C PRO A 47 27.28 0.91 21.56
N ARG A 48 26.04 1.41 21.63
CA ARG A 48 24.84 0.65 21.25
C ARG A 48 24.75 0.45 19.75
N ILE A 49 25.03 1.50 18.96
CA ILE A 49 25.08 1.43 17.51
C ILE A 49 26.12 0.40 17.08
N ARG A 50 27.35 0.46 17.61
CA ARG A 50 28.41 -0.53 17.32
C ARG A 50 28.01 -1.95 17.69
N HIS A 51 27.31 -2.15 18.81
CA HIS A 51 26.79 -3.47 19.17
C HIS A 51 25.76 -3.97 18.16
N LEU A 52 24.79 -3.13 17.77
CA LEU A 52 23.78 -3.50 16.79
C LEU A 52 24.40 -3.76 15.40
N THR A 53 25.33 -2.93 14.93
CA THR A 53 26.04 -3.15 13.66
C THR A 53 26.69 -4.53 13.61
N ARG A 54 27.35 -4.96 14.70
CA ARG A 54 27.90 -6.32 14.83
C ARG A 54 26.81 -7.39 14.82
N ALA A 55 25.74 -7.19 15.59
CA ALA A 55 24.63 -8.15 15.69
C ALA A 55 23.91 -8.37 14.35
N TYR A 56 23.84 -7.34 13.49
CA TYR A 56 23.28 -7.43 12.14
C TYR A 56 24.30 -7.89 11.09
N GLY A 57 25.56 -8.16 11.48
CA GLY A 57 26.60 -8.65 10.58
C GLY A 57 27.15 -7.59 9.60
N LEU A 58 27.03 -6.30 9.94
CA LEU A 58 27.32 -5.16 9.08
C LEU A 58 28.72 -4.55 9.30
N ASN A 59 29.68 -5.32 9.82
CA ASN A 59 31.01 -4.78 10.19
C ASN A 59 31.78 -4.19 9.00
N ALA A 60 31.63 -4.77 7.80
CA ALA A 60 32.25 -4.25 6.59
C ALA A 60 31.58 -2.97 6.04
N TRP A 61 30.41 -2.61 6.58
CA TRP A 61 29.63 -1.42 6.24
C TRP A 61 29.37 -0.58 7.49
N ALA A 62 30.37 -0.48 8.36
CA ALA A 62 30.24 0.21 9.64
C ALA A 62 29.87 1.69 9.46
N ASP A 63 30.48 2.35 8.46
CA ASP A 63 30.23 3.76 8.14
C ASP A 63 28.81 3.98 7.63
N ASP A 64 28.33 3.13 6.70
CA ASP A 64 26.96 3.17 6.20
C ASP A 64 25.94 2.86 7.31
N ALA A 65 26.28 1.93 8.21
CA ALA A 65 25.46 1.59 9.36
C ALA A 65 25.38 2.76 10.36
N GLU A 66 26.47 3.50 10.55
CA GLU A 66 26.48 4.70 11.39
C GLU A 66 25.60 5.80 10.78
N GLN A 67 25.71 6.05 9.46
CA GLN A 67 24.87 7.02 8.76
C GLN A 67 23.39 6.64 8.79
N ALA A 68 23.05 5.37 8.55
CA ALA A 68 21.68 4.88 8.64
C ALA A 68 21.12 5.05 10.07
N CYS A 69 21.93 4.77 11.09
CA CYS A 69 21.57 5.02 12.48
C CYS A 69 21.37 6.50 12.77
N ALA A 70 22.21 7.38 12.23
CA ALA A 70 22.09 8.83 12.40
C ALA A 70 20.76 9.36 11.83
N ILE A 71 20.36 8.88 10.64
CA ILE A 71 19.05 9.22 10.05
C ILE A 71 17.90 8.74 10.96
N ALA A 72 17.99 7.51 11.49
CA ALA A 72 17.01 6.97 12.42
C ALA A 72 16.89 7.83 13.69
N VAL A 73 18.02 8.22 14.29
CA VAL A 73 18.06 9.07 15.49
C VAL A 73 17.47 10.45 15.20
N HIS A 74 17.83 11.04 14.06
CA HIS A 74 17.31 12.35 13.66
C HIS A 74 15.78 12.36 13.57
N ARG A 75 15.19 11.33 12.97
CA ARG A 75 13.72 11.16 12.88
C ARG A 75 13.13 10.85 14.26
N ALA A 76 13.77 9.97 15.02
CA ALA A 76 13.31 9.60 16.36
C ALA A 76 13.22 10.81 17.31
N ILE A 77 14.12 11.81 17.19
CA ILE A 77 14.05 13.03 18.01
C ILE A 77 12.75 13.81 17.74
N ASP A 78 12.23 13.82 16.51
CA ASP A 78 10.99 14.51 16.16
C ASP A 78 9.76 13.78 16.72
N ASP A 79 9.74 12.45 16.58
CA ASP A 79 8.59 11.61 16.96
C ASP A 79 8.58 11.20 18.45
N TYR A 80 9.62 11.56 19.20
CA TYR A 80 9.78 11.12 20.58
C TYR A 80 8.76 11.77 21.54
N ASP A 81 8.07 10.93 22.32
CA ASP A 81 7.23 11.35 23.44
C ASP A 81 7.78 10.81 24.78
N PRO A 82 8.27 11.69 25.68
CA PRO A 82 8.80 11.30 26.98
C PRO A 82 7.74 10.79 27.96
N ALA A 83 6.45 11.05 27.74
CA ALA A 83 5.38 10.54 28.60
C ALA A 83 5.14 9.04 28.40
N ILE A 84 5.46 8.51 27.22
CA ILE A 84 5.20 7.11 26.83
C ILE A 84 6.37 6.21 27.20
N ALA A 85 7.61 6.63 26.89
CA ALA A 85 8.80 5.82 27.12
C ALA A 85 10.07 6.67 27.25
N ARG A 86 11.13 6.06 27.79
CA ARG A 86 12.49 6.63 27.73
C ARG A 86 13.04 6.56 26.30
N PHE A 87 13.80 7.57 25.91
CA PHE A 87 14.37 7.69 24.56
C PHE A 87 15.24 6.49 24.21
N THR A 88 16.04 5.99 25.16
CA THR A 88 16.86 4.77 24.97
C THR A 88 16.05 3.54 24.53
N THR A 89 14.84 3.38 25.06
CA THR A 89 13.93 2.29 24.70
C THR A 89 13.30 2.57 23.34
N PHE A 90 12.77 3.78 23.16
CA PHE A 90 12.12 4.20 21.92
C PHE A 90 13.05 4.08 20.71
N VAL A 91 14.25 4.67 20.77
CA VAL A 91 15.21 4.75 19.66
C VAL A 91 15.74 3.39 19.21
N THR A 92 15.62 2.35 20.04
CA THR A 92 16.07 0.99 19.68
C THR A 92 15.30 0.42 18.49
N TRP A 93 14.01 0.73 18.40
CA TRP A 93 13.15 0.27 17.32
C TRP A 93 13.55 0.85 15.94
N PRO A 94 13.64 2.18 15.76
CA PRO A 94 14.08 2.76 14.49
C PRO A 94 15.51 2.35 14.12
N LEU A 95 16.44 2.27 15.08
CA LEU A 95 17.81 1.79 14.82
C LEU A 95 17.82 0.38 14.22
N ARG A 96 17.05 -0.54 14.80
CA ARG A 96 16.92 -1.91 14.27
C ARG A 96 16.27 -1.94 12.88
N GLY A 97 15.28 -1.07 12.65
CA GLY A 97 14.60 -0.94 11.36
C GLY A 97 15.57 -0.54 10.25
N GLU A 98 16.33 0.54 10.46
CA GLU A 98 17.29 1.04 9.46
C GLU A 98 18.45 0.05 9.22
N LEU A 99 18.99 -0.56 10.27
CA LEU A 99 20.04 -1.59 10.12
C LEU A 99 19.54 -2.84 9.39
N LYS A 100 18.29 -3.27 9.65
CA LYS A 100 17.68 -4.37 8.89
C LYS A 100 17.48 -3.99 7.42
N ALA A 101 17.06 -2.76 7.14
CA ALA A 101 16.90 -2.26 5.77
C ALA A 101 18.25 -2.21 5.03
N LEU A 102 19.31 -1.71 5.68
CA LEU A 102 20.67 -1.69 5.13
C LEU A 102 21.17 -3.10 4.84
N ARG A 103 21.03 -4.03 5.79
CA ARG A 103 21.40 -5.44 5.61
C ARG A 103 20.73 -6.05 4.39
N ASN A 104 19.43 -5.81 4.20
CA ASN A 104 18.70 -6.38 3.07
C ASN A 104 19.13 -5.80 1.71
N ARG A 105 19.66 -4.57 1.67
CA ARG A 105 20.17 -3.94 0.44
C ARG A 105 21.54 -4.46 0.06
N VAL A 106 22.41 -4.60 1.07
CA VAL A 106 23.80 -5.02 0.89
C VAL A 106 23.92 -6.53 0.71
N ARG A 107 23.02 -7.30 1.34
CA ARG A 107 22.96 -8.76 1.29
C ARG A 107 21.61 -9.23 0.75
N PRO A 108 21.33 -9.01 -0.55
CA PRO A 108 20.08 -9.44 -1.16
C PRO A 108 19.86 -10.96 -1.07
N GLU A 109 20.95 -11.75 -1.00
CA GLU A 109 20.94 -13.20 -0.81
C GLU A 109 20.39 -13.66 0.55
N LEU A 110 20.44 -12.80 1.57
CA LEU A 110 19.86 -13.05 2.89
C LEU A 110 18.45 -12.48 3.03
N ARG A 111 17.86 -11.98 1.94
CA ARG A 111 16.46 -11.55 1.95
C ARG A 111 15.63 -12.80 2.17
N GLU A 112 14.99 -12.90 3.34
CA GLU A 112 13.93 -13.88 3.61
C GLU A 112 12.75 -13.61 2.67
N THR A 113 12.89 -13.97 1.39
CA THR A 113 11.76 -14.03 0.48
C THR A 113 10.94 -15.23 0.91
N LYS A 114 9.68 -15.00 1.28
CA LYS A 114 8.68 -16.05 1.55
C LYS A 114 8.43 -16.98 0.34
N ALA A 115 9.08 -16.73 -0.80
CA ALA A 115 9.21 -17.67 -1.89
C ALA A 115 10.71 -17.95 -2.11
N PRO A 116 11.17 -19.21 -2.05
CA PRO A 116 12.55 -19.54 -2.37
C PRO A 116 12.77 -19.29 -3.86
N ILE A 117 13.53 -18.25 -4.21
CA ILE A 117 14.11 -18.13 -5.54
C ILE A 117 15.21 -19.20 -5.59
N ARG A 118 14.87 -20.36 -6.14
CA ARG A 118 15.77 -21.50 -6.27
C ARG A 118 16.79 -21.17 -7.36
N TYR A 119 17.95 -20.64 -7.00
CA TYR A 119 19.08 -20.55 -7.92
C TYR A 119 19.91 -21.83 -7.84
N SER A 120 20.22 -22.41 -9.00
CA SER A 120 21.18 -23.51 -9.14
C SER A 120 22.47 -22.91 -9.68
N VAL A 121 23.53 -22.90 -8.87
CA VAL A 121 24.85 -22.48 -9.35
C VAL A 121 25.46 -23.68 -10.07
N VAL A 122 25.45 -23.66 -11.40
CA VAL A 122 26.21 -24.60 -12.23
C VAL A 122 27.60 -23.99 -12.44
N PRO A 123 28.71 -24.72 -12.20
CA PRO A 123 30.05 -24.19 -12.45
C PRO A 123 30.25 -23.88 -13.93
N LEU A 124 30.69 -22.67 -14.25
CA LEU A 124 31.07 -22.25 -15.61
C LEU A 124 32.41 -22.87 -16.00
N ASP A 125 32.39 -23.81 -16.94
CA ASP A 125 33.58 -24.07 -17.78
C ASP A 125 33.62 -22.99 -18.87
N HIS A 126 34.77 -22.34 -19.01
CA HIS A 126 34.90 -21.09 -19.78
C HIS A 126 34.98 -21.35 -21.29
N GLY A 127 34.01 -20.83 -22.04
CA GLY A 127 34.09 -20.71 -23.51
C GLY A 127 33.25 -19.53 -23.99
N GLU A 128 33.92 -18.55 -24.60
CA GLU A 128 33.41 -17.43 -25.41
C GLU A 128 31.97 -16.94 -25.20
N GLY A 129 31.85 -15.79 -24.52
CA GLY A 129 30.92 -14.72 -24.88
C GLY A 129 29.47 -15.11 -25.12
N ASP A 130 28.84 -15.81 -24.18
CA ASP A 130 27.41 -16.10 -24.25
C ASP A 130 26.63 -15.30 -23.20
N TYR A 131 25.65 -14.54 -23.67
CA TYR A 131 24.76 -13.76 -22.82
C TYR A 131 23.99 -14.71 -21.89
N ILE A 132 23.95 -14.41 -20.59
CA ILE A 132 23.11 -15.15 -19.64
C ILE A 132 21.65 -14.86 -20.00
N GLU A 133 21.03 -15.73 -20.77
CA GLU A 133 19.60 -15.66 -21.08
C GLU A 133 18.83 -16.10 -19.82
N LEU A 134 18.33 -15.12 -19.06
CA LEU A 134 17.50 -15.35 -17.89
C LEU A 134 16.11 -15.84 -18.33
N VAL A 135 15.99 -17.15 -18.55
CA VAL A 135 14.71 -17.79 -18.93
C VAL A 135 13.82 -17.92 -17.69
N ASP A 136 12.84 -17.02 -17.53
CA ASP A 136 11.77 -17.18 -16.55
C ASP A 136 10.71 -18.16 -17.08
N VAL A 137 10.80 -19.42 -16.66
CA VAL A 137 9.87 -20.50 -17.02
C VAL A 137 8.42 -20.17 -16.65
N SER A 138 8.20 -19.30 -15.67
CA SER A 138 6.87 -18.87 -15.24
C SER A 138 6.36 -17.61 -15.93
N ALA A 139 7.20 -16.91 -16.69
CA ALA A 139 6.83 -15.65 -17.34
C ALA A 139 5.67 -15.85 -18.31
N MET A 140 5.74 -16.90 -19.15
CA MET A 140 4.69 -17.21 -20.12
C MET A 140 3.35 -17.46 -19.42
N THR A 141 3.33 -18.31 -18.40
CA THR A 141 2.12 -18.60 -17.62
C THR A 141 1.55 -17.34 -16.95
N ARG A 142 2.40 -16.48 -16.38
CA ARG A 142 1.94 -15.21 -15.77
C ARG A 142 1.36 -14.25 -16.81
N VAL A 143 1.99 -14.16 -17.98
CA VAL A 143 1.49 -13.34 -19.10
C VAL A 143 0.16 -13.89 -19.61
N GLU A 144 0.04 -15.19 -19.79
CA GLU A 144 -1.21 -15.85 -20.23
C GLU A 144 -2.34 -15.64 -19.22
N GLN A 145 -2.06 -15.84 -17.92
CA GLN A 145 -3.05 -15.58 -16.86
C GLN A 145 -3.45 -14.11 -16.80
N GLY A 146 -2.49 -13.19 -16.92
CA GLY A 146 -2.75 -11.76 -16.95
C GLY A 146 -3.57 -11.35 -18.18
N ALA A 147 -3.24 -11.88 -19.35
CA ALA A 147 -3.98 -11.66 -20.59
C ALA A 147 -5.42 -12.22 -20.49
N ALA A 148 -5.58 -13.46 -20.01
CA ALA A 148 -6.88 -14.07 -19.79
C ALA A 148 -7.74 -13.27 -18.80
N ARG A 149 -7.16 -12.81 -17.68
CA ARG A 149 -7.85 -11.96 -16.70
C ARG A 149 -8.30 -10.64 -17.31
N ARG A 150 -7.44 -9.98 -18.12
CA ARG A 150 -7.76 -8.71 -18.78
C ARG A 150 -8.86 -8.87 -19.83
N LEU A 151 -8.83 -9.96 -20.61
CA LEU A 151 -9.87 -10.29 -21.57
C LEU A 151 -11.20 -10.59 -20.87
N ALA A 152 -11.18 -11.35 -19.77
CA ALA A 152 -12.37 -11.64 -18.97
C ALA A 152 -12.98 -10.37 -18.35
N GLN A 153 -12.14 -9.46 -17.83
CA GLN A 153 -12.58 -8.16 -17.31
C GLN A 153 -13.22 -7.32 -18.41
N GLY A 154 -12.57 -7.18 -19.56
CA GLY A 154 -13.13 -6.44 -20.69
C GLY A 154 -14.44 -7.03 -21.22
N ALA A 155 -14.57 -8.35 -21.23
CA ALA A 155 -15.82 -9.03 -21.61
C ALA A 155 -16.95 -8.75 -20.60
N LEU A 156 -16.67 -8.87 -19.29
CA LEU A 156 -17.63 -8.57 -18.25
C LEU A 156 -18.06 -7.10 -18.30
N ASP A 157 -17.11 -6.17 -18.47
CA ASP A 157 -17.40 -4.75 -18.56
C ASP A 157 -18.34 -4.41 -19.72
N ARG A 158 -18.14 -5.03 -20.89
CA ARG A 158 -19.03 -4.87 -22.05
C ARG A 158 -20.44 -5.38 -21.75
N LEU A 159 -20.55 -6.57 -21.17
CA LEU A 159 -21.83 -7.18 -20.79
C LEU A 159 -22.58 -6.33 -19.75
N LEU A 160 -21.87 -5.80 -18.75
CA LEU A 160 -22.46 -4.90 -17.75
C LEU A 160 -22.91 -3.58 -18.38
N SER A 161 -22.13 -2.97 -19.27
CA SER A 161 -22.53 -1.76 -19.98
C SER A 161 -23.73 -1.98 -20.92
N GLU A 162 -23.93 -3.17 -21.48
CA GLU A 162 -25.15 -3.52 -22.22
C GLU A 162 -26.36 -3.74 -21.31
N TYR A 163 -26.13 -4.32 -20.13
CA TYR A 163 -27.16 -4.47 -19.10
C TYR A 163 -27.64 -3.11 -18.59
N GLU A 164 -26.71 -2.24 -18.23
CA GLU A 164 -26.99 -0.87 -17.77
C GLU A 164 -27.77 -0.08 -18.84
N ARG A 165 -27.31 -0.08 -20.10
CA ARG A 165 -28.04 0.55 -21.21
C ARG A 165 -29.46 0.02 -21.33
N GLY A 166 -29.65 -1.30 -21.29
CA GLY A 166 -30.98 -1.90 -21.40
C GLY A 166 -31.92 -1.58 -20.23
N ILE A 167 -31.39 -1.27 -19.04
CA ILE A 167 -32.19 -0.78 -17.91
C ILE A 167 -32.52 0.69 -18.10
N MET A 168 -31.54 1.51 -18.45
CA MET A 168 -31.76 2.95 -18.68
C MET A 168 -32.74 3.20 -19.84
N ASP A 169 -32.68 2.42 -20.91
CA ASP A 169 -33.61 2.52 -22.04
C ASP A 169 -35.04 2.11 -21.66
N ARG A 170 -35.21 1.19 -20.71
CA ARG A 170 -36.53 0.86 -20.14
C ARG A 170 -37.04 2.01 -19.28
N LEU A 171 -36.23 2.51 -18.36
CA LEU A 171 -36.58 3.64 -17.50
C LEU A 171 -36.97 4.87 -18.32
N CYS A 172 -36.17 5.22 -19.33
CA CYS A 172 -36.46 6.36 -20.22
C CYS A 172 -37.78 6.19 -20.97
N ARG A 173 -38.12 4.96 -21.42
CA ARG A 173 -39.40 4.67 -22.06
C ARG A 173 -40.58 4.76 -21.09
N ASP A 174 -40.42 4.23 -19.89
CA ASP A 174 -41.47 4.25 -18.86
C ASP A 174 -41.76 5.68 -18.40
N LEU A 175 -40.71 6.49 -18.21
CA LEU A 175 -40.84 7.92 -17.91
C LEU A 175 -41.49 8.69 -19.07
N ALA A 176 -41.11 8.40 -20.31
CA ALA A 176 -41.75 9.03 -21.48
C ALA A 176 -43.23 8.63 -21.64
N ALA A 177 -43.59 7.39 -21.33
CA ALA A 177 -44.98 6.94 -21.34
C ALA A 177 -45.81 7.60 -20.22
N ALA A 178 -45.22 7.80 -19.04
CA ALA A 178 -45.86 8.53 -17.94
C ALA A 178 -46.09 10.02 -18.30
N ASP A 179 -45.11 10.67 -18.93
CA ASP A 179 -45.20 12.06 -19.39
C ASP A 179 -46.26 12.25 -20.51
N GLY A 180 -46.43 11.25 -21.40
CA GLY A 180 -47.47 11.29 -22.43
C GLY A 180 -48.92 11.28 -21.88
N SER A 181 -49.11 10.80 -20.64
CA SER A 181 -50.43 10.76 -19.98
C SER A 181 -50.75 12.03 -19.17
N ARG A 182 -49.73 12.83 -18.85
CA ARG A 182 -49.83 14.07 -18.08
C ARG A 182 -48.90 15.06 -18.74
N GLY A 183 -49.41 15.95 -19.60
CA GLY A 183 -48.65 16.88 -20.44
C GLY A 183 -47.72 17.86 -19.69
N ALA A 184 -46.74 17.34 -18.97
CA ALA A 184 -45.69 18.02 -18.26
C ALA A 184 -44.40 17.76 -19.05
N GLY A 185 -43.73 18.83 -19.46
CA GLY A 185 -42.43 18.76 -20.11
C GLY A 185 -41.35 18.12 -19.22
N PRO A 186 -40.12 17.95 -19.72
CA PRO A 186 -39.04 17.28 -19.00
C PRO A 186 -38.69 18.03 -17.71
N GLY A 187 -39.27 17.57 -16.59
CA GLY A 187 -39.13 18.20 -15.29
C GLY A 187 -37.90 17.73 -14.51
N PRO A 188 -37.50 18.46 -13.45
CA PRO A 188 -36.36 18.11 -12.58
C PRO A 188 -36.49 16.73 -11.91
N VAL A 189 -37.72 16.24 -11.72
CA VAL A 189 -38.01 14.90 -11.17
C VAL A 189 -37.48 13.78 -12.10
N ARG A 190 -37.51 13.99 -13.42
CA ARG A 190 -37.02 13.02 -14.41
C ARG A 190 -35.50 12.91 -14.36
N ALA A 191 -34.80 14.02 -14.18
CA ALA A 191 -33.35 14.04 -14.05
C ALA A 191 -32.91 13.33 -12.75
N ALA A 192 -33.59 13.61 -11.63
CA ALA A 192 -33.31 12.96 -10.36
C ALA A 192 -33.49 11.43 -10.44
N ALA A 193 -34.59 10.94 -11.02
CA ALA A 193 -34.83 9.50 -11.16
C ALA A 193 -33.78 8.78 -12.04
N ILE A 194 -33.29 9.45 -13.09
CA ILE A 194 -32.23 8.94 -13.94
C ILE A 194 -30.90 8.85 -13.17
N ASP A 195 -30.57 9.87 -12.39
CA ASP A 195 -29.32 9.91 -11.64
C ASP A 195 -29.32 8.95 -10.44
N ASP A 196 -30.47 8.79 -9.77
CA ASP A 196 -30.66 7.76 -8.74
C ASP A 196 -30.44 6.35 -9.31
N MET A 197 -31.02 6.06 -10.49
CA MET A 197 -30.84 4.77 -11.14
C MET A 197 -29.39 4.52 -11.56
N LYS A 198 -28.69 5.53 -12.08
CA LYS A 198 -27.24 5.42 -12.36
C LYS A 198 -26.45 5.13 -11.09
N GLY A 199 -26.82 5.74 -9.97
CA GLY A 199 -26.23 5.48 -8.66
C GLY A 199 -26.39 4.02 -8.23
N VAL A 200 -27.59 3.46 -8.38
CA VAL A 200 -27.89 2.04 -8.09
C VAL A 200 -27.09 1.12 -9.02
N LEU A 201 -27.12 1.37 -10.33
CA LEU A 201 -26.41 0.56 -11.32
C LEU A 201 -24.90 0.54 -11.08
N ARG A 202 -24.31 1.66 -10.68
CA ARG A 202 -22.89 1.74 -10.31
C ARG A 202 -22.56 0.81 -9.13
N LYS A 203 -23.40 0.80 -8.09
CA LYS A 203 -23.22 -0.10 -6.94
C LYS A 203 -23.39 -1.57 -7.34
N GLU A 204 -24.40 -1.89 -8.16
CA GLU A 204 -24.58 -3.25 -8.69
C GLU A 204 -23.37 -3.73 -9.50
N ARG A 205 -22.79 -2.85 -10.33
CA ARG A 205 -21.58 -3.12 -11.11
C ARG A 205 -20.41 -3.50 -10.21
N GLU A 206 -20.17 -2.73 -9.16
CA GLU A 206 -19.08 -2.96 -8.20
C GLU A 206 -19.24 -4.29 -7.46
N ILE A 207 -20.47 -4.60 -7.00
CA ILE A 207 -20.79 -5.87 -6.33
C ILE A 207 -20.53 -7.06 -7.26
N VAL A 208 -21.01 -7.00 -8.50
CA VAL A 208 -20.85 -8.10 -9.47
C VAL A 208 -19.39 -8.28 -9.88
N ALA A 209 -18.66 -7.20 -10.13
CA ALA A 209 -17.24 -7.26 -10.46
C ALA A 209 -16.42 -7.90 -9.34
N ARG A 210 -16.70 -7.54 -8.08
CA ARG A 210 -16.09 -8.15 -6.89
C ARG A 210 -16.44 -9.64 -6.79
N TYR A 211 -17.72 -9.99 -6.97
CA TYR A 211 -18.18 -11.38 -6.88
C TYR A 211 -17.51 -12.32 -7.91
N VAL A 212 -17.32 -11.84 -9.16
CA VAL A 212 -16.75 -12.64 -10.26
C VAL A 212 -15.23 -12.80 -10.13
N PHE A 213 -14.51 -11.76 -9.70
CA PHE A 213 -13.04 -11.75 -9.69
C PHE A 213 -12.39 -11.93 -8.31
N ALA A 214 -13.16 -12.19 -7.26
CA ALA A 214 -12.63 -12.49 -5.94
C ALA A 214 -12.02 -13.90 -5.88
N ASP A 215 -10.77 -13.96 -5.38
CA ASP A 215 -9.97 -15.18 -5.29
C ASP A 215 -10.41 -16.06 -4.08
N GLY A 216 -10.97 -15.47 -3.02
CA GLY A 216 -11.48 -16.15 -1.82
C GLY A 216 -13.00 -16.05 -1.62
N LYS A 217 -13.58 -16.91 -0.76
CA LYS A 217 -15.00 -16.80 -0.35
C LYS A 217 -15.26 -15.56 0.50
N ASP A 218 -14.29 -15.18 1.32
CA ASP A 218 -14.37 -14.04 2.23
C ASP A 218 -14.20 -12.71 1.47
N ASP A 219 -13.50 -12.72 0.33
CA ASP A 219 -13.33 -11.53 -0.53
C ASP A 219 -14.55 -11.22 -1.41
N LYS A 220 -15.50 -12.16 -1.54
CA LYS A 220 -16.68 -12.01 -2.40
C LYS A 220 -17.72 -11.06 -1.84
N PHE A 221 -17.79 -10.94 -0.52
CA PHE A 221 -18.78 -10.14 0.18
C PHE A 221 -18.07 -9.37 1.28
N ALA A 222 -17.83 -8.07 1.05
CA ALA A 222 -17.27 -7.23 2.09
C ALA A 222 -18.38 -6.96 3.12
N GLU A 223 -18.13 -7.26 4.40
CA GLU A 223 -19.00 -6.88 5.52
C GLU A 223 -18.98 -5.37 5.82
N ASN A 224 -18.28 -4.56 5.02
CA ASN A 224 -17.91 -3.18 5.35
C ASN A 224 -18.63 -2.07 4.57
N ASP A 225 -19.71 -2.36 3.83
CA ASP A 225 -20.56 -1.31 3.26
C ASP A 225 -21.91 -1.29 4.00
N ASP A 226 -22.12 -0.25 4.82
CA ASP A 226 -23.28 0.01 5.72
C ASP A 226 -24.68 -0.09 5.06
N GLU A 227 -24.77 -0.40 3.76
CA GLU A 227 -25.99 -0.30 2.96
C GLU A 227 -26.52 -1.65 2.44
N PHE A 228 -25.68 -2.69 2.31
CA PHE A 228 -26.11 -4.00 1.81
C PHE A 228 -25.50 -5.17 2.58
N THR A 229 -26.36 -6.02 3.12
CA THR A 229 -25.98 -7.32 3.73
C THR A 229 -25.35 -8.26 2.70
N ALA A 230 -24.51 -9.20 3.15
CA ALA A 230 -23.89 -10.20 2.29
C ALA A 230 -24.91 -11.04 1.47
N GLU A 231 -26.10 -11.30 2.02
CA GLU A 231 -27.16 -12.00 1.31
C GLU A 231 -27.81 -11.13 0.22
N GLN A 232 -28.01 -9.84 0.46
CA GLN A 232 -28.47 -8.91 -0.58
C GLN A 232 -27.45 -8.80 -1.72
N GLN A 233 -26.15 -8.72 -1.41
CA GLN A 233 -25.09 -8.72 -2.42
C GLN A 233 -25.11 -10.01 -3.28
N ARG A 234 -25.37 -11.17 -2.66
CA ARG A 234 -25.57 -12.45 -3.38
C ARG A 234 -26.76 -12.43 -4.32
N GLN A 235 -27.89 -11.91 -3.85
CA GLN A 235 -29.12 -11.85 -4.65
C GLN A 235 -28.97 -10.91 -5.85
N ILE A 236 -28.38 -9.72 -5.64
CA ILE A 236 -28.03 -8.79 -6.71
C ILE A 236 -27.14 -9.49 -7.73
N SER A 237 -26.06 -10.12 -7.27
CA SER A 237 -25.11 -10.82 -8.15
C SER A 237 -25.79 -11.90 -9.00
N ARG A 238 -26.62 -12.76 -8.38
CA ARG A 238 -27.36 -13.81 -9.08
C ARG A 238 -28.33 -13.25 -10.11
N ARG A 239 -29.04 -12.17 -9.77
CA ARG A 239 -30.00 -11.52 -10.66
C ARG A 239 -29.31 -10.95 -11.90
N VAL A 240 -28.24 -10.18 -11.70
CA VAL A 240 -27.48 -9.57 -12.80
C VAL A 240 -26.84 -10.66 -13.66
N LEU A 241 -26.15 -11.64 -13.06
CA LEU A 241 -25.50 -12.72 -13.80
C LEU A 241 -26.48 -13.56 -14.62
N ARG A 242 -27.67 -13.85 -14.09
CA ARG A 242 -28.73 -14.54 -14.85
C ARG A 242 -29.19 -13.73 -16.08
N HIS A 243 -29.24 -12.41 -15.95
CA HIS A 243 -29.57 -11.54 -17.08
C HIS A 243 -28.41 -11.46 -18.08
N LEU A 244 -27.16 -11.47 -17.62
CA LEU A 244 -25.99 -11.51 -18.50
C LEU A 244 -25.90 -12.84 -19.25
N SER A 245 -26.14 -13.97 -18.57
CA SER A 245 -26.11 -15.30 -19.21
C SER A 245 -27.19 -15.48 -20.28
N ALA A 246 -28.35 -14.83 -20.13
CA ALA A 246 -29.40 -14.85 -21.14
C ALA A 246 -29.05 -14.05 -22.41
N LYS A 247 -28.07 -13.13 -22.32
CA LYS A 247 -27.61 -12.28 -23.44
C LYS A 247 -26.27 -12.70 -24.01
N ALA A 248 -25.50 -13.51 -23.28
CA ALA A 248 -24.25 -14.05 -23.78
C ALA A 248 -24.55 -14.93 -25.01
N PRO A 249 -23.81 -14.78 -26.13
CA PRO A 249 -23.92 -15.74 -27.23
C PRO A 249 -23.59 -17.12 -26.67
N ALA A 250 -24.38 -18.14 -27.03
CA ALA A 250 -24.02 -19.52 -26.76
C ALA A 250 -22.66 -19.77 -27.43
N ILE A 251 -21.63 -19.99 -26.62
CA ILE A 251 -20.31 -20.44 -27.07
C ILE A 251 -20.37 -21.95 -27.20
#